data_AF-A0A1J6K6C7-F1
#
_entry.id   AF-A0A1J6K6C7-F1
#
_cell.length_a   1.000
_cell.length_b   1.000
_cell.length_c   1.000
_cell.angle_alpha   90.00
_cell.angle_beta   90.00
_cell.angle_gamma   90.00
#
_symmetry.space_group_name_H-M   'P 1'
#
loop_
_entity.id
_entity.type
_entity.pdbx_description
1 polymer ?
#
loop_
_entity_poly.entity_id
_entity_poly.type
_entity_poly.pdbx_seq_one_letter_code
_entity_poly.pdbx_strand_id
1 'polypeptide(L)'
;ISVYFTKLKELWHEYDGLFAFSNCECPKSKDNMEQLHQQRVMQFLSGLNESYDQARRQILMKTTAPKLNQAYAMIVQDESQQNVGANVVIDRGDPTLAMRAIGIGQGFRGKKQFLQCEHGRMKGHTKENCYKIIGYPSDFVPKK
;
A
#
# COMPACT_ATOMS: atom_id res chain seq x y z
N ILE A 1 -9.05 3.07 -13.79
CA ILE A 1 -8.74 1.61 -13.87
C ILE A 1 -9.97 0.68 -13.85
N SER A 2 -10.98 0.92 -13.00
CA SER A 2 -12.14 0.02 -12.78
C SER A 2 -13.00 -0.24 -14.03
N VAL A 3 -13.29 0.79 -14.81
CA VAL A 3 -14.08 0.68 -16.06
C VAL A 3 -13.39 -0.23 -17.07
N TYR A 4 -12.07 -0.04 -17.26
CA TYR A 4 -11.27 -0.89 -18.15
C TYR A 4 -11.29 -2.35 -17.71
N PHE A 5 -11.05 -2.60 -16.41
CA PHE A 5 -11.05 -3.95 -15.86
C PHE A 5 -12.39 -4.66 -16.03
N THR A 6 -13.51 -3.95 -15.87
CA THR A 6 -14.85 -4.52 -16.01
C THR A 6 -15.13 -4.91 -17.46
N LYS A 7 -14.87 -4.00 -18.42
CA LYS A 7 -15.02 -4.29 -19.86
C LYS A 7 -14.16 -5.46 -20.31
N LEU A 8 -12.92 -5.54 -19.82
CA LEU A 8 -12.01 -6.64 -20.15
C LEU A 8 -12.52 -7.98 -19.63
N LYS A 9 -13.13 -8.00 -18.44
CA LYS A 9 -13.77 -9.19 -17.88
C LYS A 9 -15.00 -9.65 -18.67
N GLU A 10 -15.83 -8.72 -19.14
CA GLU A 10 -16.98 -9.03 -20.00
C GLU A 10 -16.52 -9.71 -21.28
N LEU A 11 -15.49 -9.16 -21.95
CA LEU A 11 -14.92 -9.76 -23.17
C LEU A 11 -14.39 -11.18 -22.94
N TRP A 12 -13.69 -11.42 -21.83
CA TRP A 12 -13.23 -12.79 -21.51
C TRP A 12 -14.39 -13.72 -21.19
N HIS A 13 -15.44 -13.23 -20.55
CA HIS A 13 -16.63 -14.04 -20.26
C HIS A 13 -17.37 -14.44 -21.54
N GLU A 14 -17.51 -13.51 -22.50
CA GLU A 14 -18.05 -13.81 -23.83
C GLU A 14 -17.16 -14.82 -24.59
N TYR A 15 -15.84 -14.63 -24.55
CA TYR A 15 -14.88 -15.55 -25.16
C TYR A 15 -14.97 -16.96 -24.57
N ASP A 16 -15.09 -17.08 -23.25
CA ASP A 16 -15.27 -18.35 -22.53
C ASP A 16 -16.59 -19.04 -22.90
N GLY A 17 -17.62 -18.25 -23.21
CA GLY A 17 -18.90 -18.77 -23.72
C GLY A 17 -18.79 -19.38 -25.12
N LEU A 18 -17.86 -18.91 -25.95
CA LEU A 18 -17.59 -19.44 -27.30
C LEU A 18 -16.64 -20.63 -27.27
N PHE A 19 -15.63 -20.57 -26.40
CA PHE A 19 -14.67 -21.64 -26.18
C PHE A 19 -15.02 -22.35 -24.87
N ALA A 20 -15.97 -23.28 -24.93
CA ALA A 20 -16.21 -24.20 -23.84
C ALA A 20 -14.94 -25.04 -23.62
N PHE A 21 -14.08 -24.60 -22.70
CA PHE A 21 -12.94 -25.38 -22.26
C PHE A 21 -13.50 -26.70 -21.72
N SER A 22 -13.17 -27.81 -22.38
CA SER A 22 -13.59 -29.12 -21.91
C SER A 22 -13.07 -29.29 -20.49
N ASN A 23 -13.98 -29.33 -19.51
CA ASN A 23 -13.67 -29.58 -18.09
C ASN A 23 -13.26 -31.05 -17.89
N CYS A 24 -12.28 -31.51 -18.68
CA CYS A 24 -11.64 -32.79 -18.47
C CYS A 24 -10.88 -32.71 -17.16
N GLU A 25 -11.10 -33.64 -16.24
CA GLU A 25 -10.41 -33.69 -14.96
C GLU A 25 -8.99 -34.29 -15.09
N CYS A 26 -8.30 -33.98 -16.19
CA CYS A 26 -6.94 -34.40 -16.43
C CYS A 26 -5.93 -33.36 -15.91
N PRO A 27 -4.72 -33.76 -15.46
CA PRO A 27 -3.72 -32.81 -14.97
C PRO A 27 -3.40 -31.69 -15.98
N LYS A 28 -3.39 -32.02 -17.28
CA LYS A 28 -3.13 -31.07 -18.37
C LYS A 28 -4.17 -29.96 -18.48
N SER A 29 -5.43 -30.22 -18.10
CA SER A 29 -6.46 -29.17 -18.14
C SER A 29 -6.25 -28.12 -17.05
N LYS A 30 -5.76 -28.54 -15.86
CA LYS A 30 -5.46 -27.63 -14.74
C LYS A 30 -4.30 -26.70 -15.10
N ASP A 31 -3.24 -27.24 -15.70
CA ASP A 31 -2.10 -26.44 -16.17
C ASP A 31 -2.54 -25.44 -17.25
N ASN A 32 -3.37 -25.87 -18.21
CA ASN A 32 -3.92 -24.98 -19.24
C ASN A 32 -4.76 -23.85 -18.64
N MET A 33 -5.58 -24.12 -17.62
CA MET A 33 -6.36 -23.08 -16.94
C MET A 33 -5.46 -22.07 -16.21
N GLU A 34 -4.42 -22.54 -15.53
CA GLU A 34 -3.46 -21.65 -14.89
C GLU A 34 -2.73 -20.78 -15.91
N GLN A 35 -2.30 -21.36 -17.04
CA GLN A 35 -1.70 -20.61 -18.15
C GLN A 35 -2.66 -19.56 -18.72
N LEU A 36 -3.93 -19.89 -18.91
CA LEU A 36 -4.95 -18.92 -19.35
C LEU A 36 -5.11 -17.78 -18.35
N HIS A 37 -5.13 -18.08 -17.05
CA HIS A 37 -5.17 -17.05 -16.01
C HIS A 37 -3.94 -16.14 -16.06
N GLN A 38 -2.74 -16.70 -16.24
CA GLN A 38 -1.52 -15.92 -16.38
C GLN A 38 -1.54 -15.04 -17.64
N GLN A 39 -2.01 -15.57 -18.78
CA GLN A 39 -2.18 -14.79 -20.01
C GLN A 39 -3.13 -13.61 -19.82
N ARG A 40 -4.25 -13.81 -19.11
CA ARG A 40 -5.19 -12.73 -18.78
C ARG A 40 -4.56 -11.64 -17.92
N VAL A 41 -3.75 -12.02 -16.94
CA VAL A 41 -3.01 -11.05 -16.12
C VAL A 41 -2.06 -10.24 -16.99
N MET A 42 -1.30 -10.88 -17.88
CA MET A 42 -0.39 -10.17 -18.78
C MET A 42 -1.15 -9.25 -19.74
N GLN A 43 -2.24 -9.72 -20.34
CA GLN A 43 -3.08 -8.90 -21.22
C GLN A 43 -3.67 -7.69 -20.48
N PHE A 44 -4.12 -7.87 -19.23
CA PHE A 44 -4.56 -6.77 -18.38
C PHE A 44 -3.44 -5.74 -18.18
N LEU A 45 -2.25 -6.18 -17.76
CA LEU A 45 -1.10 -5.30 -17.49
C LEU A 45 -0.57 -4.58 -18.74
N SER A 46 -0.63 -5.24 -19.90
CA SER A 46 -0.19 -4.66 -21.18
C SER A 46 -1.14 -3.59 -21.69
N GLY A 47 -2.45 -3.71 -21.45
CA GLY A 47 -3.43 -2.69 -21.83
C GLY A 47 -3.60 -1.55 -20.84
N LEU A 48 -2.79 -1.50 -19.77
CA LEU A 48 -2.77 -0.35 -18.86
C LEU A 48 -2.04 0.85 -19.49
N ASN A 49 -2.51 2.04 -19.11
CA ASN A 49 -1.86 3.29 -19.51
C ASN A 49 -0.45 3.43 -18.88
N GLU A 50 0.42 4.22 -19.50
CA GLU A 50 1.81 4.44 -19.06
C GLU A 50 1.92 5.03 -17.65
N SER A 51 0.90 5.75 -17.19
CA SER A 51 0.80 6.26 -15.81
C SER A 51 0.88 5.16 -14.75
N TYR A 52 0.61 3.91 -15.12
CA TYR A 52 0.66 2.74 -14.22
C TYR A 52 1.96 1.92 -14.38
N ASP A 53 2.97 2.43 -15.09
CA ASP A 53 4.21 1.68 -15.36
C ASP A 53 4.94 1.27 -14.09
N GLN A 54 5.02 2.15 -13.09
CA GLN A 54 5.62 1.83 -11.80
C GLN A 54 4.91 0.66 -11.11
N ALA A 55 3.57 0.70 -11.07
CA ALA A 55 2.76 -0.37 -10.50
C ALA A 55 2.95 -1.67 -11.29
N ARG A 56 2.97 -1.62 -12.62
CA ARG A 56 3.23 -2.77 -13.50
C ARG A 56 4.58 -3.43 -13.20
N ARG A 57 5.66 -2.65 -13.05
CA ARG A 57 6.98 -3.17 -12.68
C ARG A 57 6.97 -3.88 -11.33
N GLN A 58 6.35 -3.27 -10.31
CA GLN A 58 6.24 -3.89 -8.99
C GLN A 58 5.48 -5.21 -9.02
N ILE A 59 4.41 -5.30 -9.80
CA ILE A 59 3.63 -6.52 -9.97
C ILE A 59 4.46 -7.62 -10.64
N LEU A 60 5.23 -7.29 -11.67
CA LEU A 60 6.10 -8.23 -12.38
C LEU A 60 7.29 -8.69 -11.53
N MET A 61 7.76 -7.89 -10.59
CA MET A 61 8.85 -8.24 -9.67
C MET A 61 8.43 -9.17 -8.53
N LYS A 62 7.13 -9.46 -8.36
CA LYS A 62 6.68 -10.39 -7.33
C LYS A 62 7.08 -11.83 -7.68
N THR A 63 7.62 -12.53 -6.69
CA THR A 63 8.08 -13.93 -6.81
C THR A 63 6.94 -14.90 -7.13
N THR A 64 5.72 -14.58 -6.71
CA THR A 64 4.52 -15.38 -6.99
C THR A 64 3.71 -14.74 -8.10
N ALA A 65 3.32 -15.52 -9.12
CA ALA A 65 2.44 -15.06 -10.19
C ALA A 65 1.13 -14.52 -9.59
N PRO A 66 0.85 -13.22 -9.69
CA PRO A 66 -0.32 -12.64 -9.05
C PRO A 66 -1.58 -13.07 -9.80
N LYS A 67 -2.65 -13.37 -9.06
CA LYS A 67 -3.97 -13.58 -9.66
C LYS A 67 -4.50 -12.27 -10.24
N LEU A 68 -5.38 -12.35 -11.24
CA LEU A 68 -5.98 -11.19 -11.90
C LEU A 68 -6.58 -10.16 -10.91
N ASN A 69 -7.37 -10.61 -9.94
CA ASN A 69 -7.95 -9.72 -8.92
C ASN A 69 -6.88 -9.10 -8.00
N GLN A 70 -5.80 -9.83 -7.74
CA GLN A 70 -4.68 -9.34 -6.94
C GLN A 70 -3.89 -8.27 -7.70
N ALA A 71 -3.64 -8.49 -9.00
CA ALA A 71 -3.04 -7.50 -9.88
C ALA A 71 -3.87 -6.21 -9.90
N TYR A 72 -5.19 -6.33 -10.07
CA TYR A 72 -6.11 -5.18 -10.01
C TYR A 72 -6.03 -4.43 -8.66
N ALA A 73 -6.08 -5.14 -7.53
CA ALA A 73 -6.00 -4.53 -6.21
C ALA A 73 -4.68 -3.77 -5.99
N MET A 74 -3.56 -4.30 -6.47
CA MET A 74 -2.26 -3.64 -6.39
C MET A 74 -2.23 -2.33 -7.19
N ILE A 75 -2.82 -2.32 -8.39
CA ILE A 75 -2.94 -1.07 -9.19
C ILE A 75 -3.79 -0.03 -8.48
N VAL A 76 -4.95 -0.42 -7.93
CA VAL A 76 -5.84 0.50 -7.20
C VAL A 76 -5.15 1.05 -5.94
N GLN A 77 -4.39 0.22 -5.24
CA GLN A 77 -3.62 0.63 -4.07
C GLN A 77 -2.50 1.62 -4.45
N ASP A 78 -1.80 1.40 -5.56
CA ASP A 78 -0.77 2.31 -6.07
C ASP A 78 -1.38 3.67 -6.46
N GLU A 79 -2.52 3.68 -7.16
CA GLU A 79 -3.26 4.90 -7.53
C GLU A 79 -3.62 5.73 -6.29
N SER A 80 -4.07 5.08 -5.20
CA SER A 80 -4.36 5.76 -3.93
C SER A 80 -3.11 6.35 -3.28
N GLN A 81 -1.97 5.66 -3.34
CA GLN A 81 -0.71 6.08 -2.73
C GLN A 81 -0.05 7.22 -3.52
N GLN A 82 -0.10 7.20 -4.85
CA GLN A 82 0.38 8.31 -5.68
C GLN A 82 -0.37 9.61 -5.34
N ASN A 83 -1.69 9.52 -5.13
CA ASN A 83 -2.50 10.68 -4.74
C ASN A 83 -2.11 11.24 -3.36
N VAL A 84 -1.70 10.39 -2.42
CA VAL A 84 -1.22 10.82 -1.08
C VAL A 84 0.21 11.35 -1.14
N GLY A 85 1.10 10.71 -1.91
CA GLY A 85 2.51 11.12 -2.07
C GLY A 85 2.69 12.47 -2.76
N ALA A 86 1.86 12.78 -3.75
CA ALA A 86 1.86 14.09 -4.43
C ALA A 86 1.55 15.25 -3.46
N ASN A 87 0.70 15.02 -2.45
CA ASN A 87 0.36 16.01 -1.43
C ASN A 87 1.49 16.25 -0.40
N VAL A 88 2.42 15.30 -0.24
CA VAL A 88 3.57 15.45 0.67
C VAL A 88 4.74 16.19 0.01
N VAL A 89 4.86 16.10 -1.33
CA VAL A 89 5.96 16.73 -2.09
C VAL A 89 5.77 18.24 -2.27
N ILE A 90 4.53 18.75 -2.23
CA ILE A 90 4.27 20.19 -2.40
C ILE A 90 4.70 21.01 -1.16
N ASP A 91 4.88 20.39 0.01
CA ASP A 91 5.20 21.09 1.27
C ASP A 91 6.69 21.01 1.71
N ARG A 92 7.59 20.41 0.93
CA ARG A 92 8.95 20.13 1.42
C ARG A 92 10.05 20.53 0.46
N GLY A 93 10.40 21.81 0.50
CA GLY A 93 11.75 22.26 0.14
C GLY A 93 12.76 21.86 1.20
N ASP A 94 13.17 20.58 1.28
CA ASP A 94 14.50 20.20 1.78
C ASP A 94 14.87 18.73 1.43
N PRO A 95 15.78 18.49 0.47
CA PRO A 95 16.13 17.15 -0.01
C PRO A 95 17.05 16.35 0.95
N THR A 96 17.41 16.91 2.11
CA THR A 96 18.36 16.29 3.05
C THR A 96 17.78 15.13 3.88
N LEU A 97 16.45 14.95 3.91
CA LEU A 97 15.78 13.92 4.72
C LEU A 97 15.65 12.55 4.02
N ALA A 98 15.74 12.48 2.70
CA ALA A 98 15.52 11.24 1.95
C ALA A 98 16.69 10.22 2.09
N MET A 99 17.89 10.68 2.43
CA MET A 99 19.09 9.82 2.49
C MET A 99 19.17 8.96 3.78
N ARG A 100 18.25 9.14 4.74
CA ARG A 100 18.30 8.45 6.05
C ARG A 100 17.51 7.15 6.15
N ALA A 101 16.79 6.73 5.10
CA ALA A 101 15.93 5.55 5.17
C ALA A 101 16.60 4.23 4.73
N ILE A 102 17.85 4.25 4.25
CA ILE A 102 18.56 3.04 3.77
C ILE A 102 19.90 2.94 4.53
N GLY A 103 19.85 2.46 5.78
CA GLY A 103 21.02 2.33 6.63
C GLY A 103 20.76 1.42 7.82
N ILE A 104 21.05 0.14 7.61
CA ILE A 104 21.24 -0.96 8.56
C ILE A 104 21.68 -0.50 9.97
N GLY A 105 20.92 -0.93 10.97
CA GLY A 105 21.32 -1.22 12.36
C GLY A 105 22.37 -0.33 13.04
N GLN A 106 21.92 0.55 13.95
CA GLN A 106 22.53 0.75 15.27
C GLN A 106 21.69 1.72 16.10
N GLY A 107 21.62 1.46 17.41
CA GLY A 107 20.72 2.13 18.35
C GLY A 107 20.81 3.65 18.34
N PHE A 108 19.66 4.30 18.12
CA PHE A 108 19.53 5.74 18.29
C PHE A 108 18.78 6.05 19.59
N ARG A 109 19.55 6.56 20.57
CA ARG A 109 19.03 7.40 21.65
C ARG A 109 18.32 8.60 21.01
N GLY A 110 17.00 8.50 20.86
CA GLY A 110 16.17 9.61 20.38
C GLY A 110 16.20 10.76 21.39
N LYS A 111 16.82 11.88 20.99
CA LYS A 111 16.69 13.17 21.68
C LYS A 111 15.20 13.51 21.81
N LYS A 112 14.70 13.50 23.04
CA LYS A 112 13.36 14.00 23.40
C LYS A 112 13.28 15.46 22.98
N GLN A 113 12.56 15.74 21.89
CA GLN A 113 12.16 17.09 21.54
C GLN A 113 11.25 17.57 22.67
N PHE A 114 11.71 18.58 23.41
CA PHE A 114 11.06 19.09 24.62
C PHE A 114 9.71 19.72 24.28
N LEU A 115 8.65 18.91 24.29
CA LEU A 115 7.26 19.38 24.35
C LEU A 115 7.01 19.86 25.79
N GLN A 116 7.09 21.18 25.96
CA GLN A 116 6.99 21.86 27.24
C GLN A 116 5.56 22.41 27.41
N CYS A 117 4.83 21.93 28.41
CA CYS A 117 3.53 22.47 28.79
C CYS A 117 3.75 23.80 29.53
N GLU A 118 3.13 24.89 29.06
CA GLU A 118 3.31 26.24 29.65
C GLU A 118 2.79 26.38 31.08
N HIS A 119 1.94 25.47 31.56
CA HIS A 119 1.24 25.61 32.84
C HIS A 119 1.71 24.66 33.98
N GLY A 120 2.69 23.80 33.71
CA GLY A 120 3.21 22.84 34.68
C GLY A 120 4.73 22.80 34.75
N ARG A 121 5.30 22.73 35.95
CA ARG A 121 6.76 22.48 36.16
C ARG A 121 7.20 21.05 35.76
N MET A 122 6.48 20.36 34.88
CA MET A 122 6.81 19.02 34.40
C MET A 122 6.80 19.00 32.86
N LYS A 123 7.95 18.67 32.27
CA LYS A 123 8.13 18.60 30.81
C LYS A 123 7.84 17.17 30.32
N GLY A 124 7.08 17.01 29.23
CA GLY A 124 6.87 15.71 28.58
C GLY A 124 5.43 15.29 28.28
N HIS A 125 4.45 16.20 28.28
CA HIS A 125 3.07 15.92 27.89
C HIS A 125 2.49 17.06 27.04
N THR A 126 1.55 16.76 26.14
CA THR A 126 0.80 17.73 25.35
C THR A 126 -0.25 18.43 26.21
N LYS A 127 -0.73 19.62 25.80
CA LYS A 127 -1.75 20.41 26.53
C LYS A 127 -3.02 19.60 26.82
N GLU A 128 -3.37 18.71 25.90
CA GLU A 128 -4.52 17.80 25.96
C GLU A 128 -4.38 16.66 26.98
N ASN A 129 -3.16 16.39 27.47
CA ASN A 129 -2.86 15.36 28.48
C ASN A 129 -2.28 15.96 29.77
N CYS A 130 -2.51 17.25 30.04
CA CYS A 130 -2.05 17.89 31.26
C CYS A 130 -2.98 17.55 32.43
N TYR A 131 -2.50 16.72 33.37
CA TYR A 131 -3.23 16.37 34.59
C TYR A 131 -3.65 17.57 35.44
N LYS A 132 -2.98 18.72 35.30
CA LYS A 132 -3.37 19.97 35.97
C LYS A 132 -4.62 20.63 35.37
N ILE A 133 -4.94 20.33 34.10
CA ILE A 133 -6.13 20.82 33.38
C ILE A 133 -7.26 19.77 33.45
N ILE A 134 -6.92 18.49 33.34
CA ILE A 134 -7.88 17.38 33.23
C ILE A 134 -8.33 16.87 34.61
N GLY A 135 -7.56 17.17 35.66
CA GLY A 135 -7.71 16.57 36.98
C GLY A 135 -6.85 15.31 37.12
N TYR A 136 -6.31 15.10 38.31
CA TYR A 136 -5.46 13.95 38.59
C TYR A 136 -6.33 12.71 38.80
N PRO A 137 -6.08 11.60 38.08
CA PRO A 137 -6.74 10.33 38.38
C PRO A 137 -6.37 9.87 39.79
N SER A 138 -7.29 9.18 40.47
CA SER A 138 -7.19 8.77 41.88
C SER A 138 -5.97 7.90 42.22
N ASP A 139 -5.35 7.30 41.22
CA ASP A 139 -4.17 6.43 41.38
C ASP A 139 -2.83 7.14 41.06
N PHE A 140 -2.84 8.47 40.96
CA PHE A 140 -1.62 9.23 40.63
C PHE A 140 -0.65 9.27 41.81
N VAL A 141 0.39 8.42 41.76
CA VAL A 141 1.49 8.44 42.73
C VAL A 141 2.63 9.33 42.18
N PRO A 142 2.91 10.50 42.78
CA PRO A 142 4.04 11.32 42.36
C PRO A 142 5.35 10.60 42.70
N LYS A 143 6.18 10.36 41.69
CA LYS A 143 7.56 9.89 41.92
C LYS A 143 8.37 11.06 42.54
N LYS A 144 8.95 10.80 43.71
CA LYS A 144 9.91 11.68 44.40
C LYS A 144 11.11 12.00 43.53
#